data_AF-A0A0B1Y3Q4-F1
#
_entry.id   AF-A0A0B1Y3Q4-F1
#
_cell.length_a   1.000
_cell.length_b   1.000
_cell.length_c   1.000
_cell.angle_alpha   90.00
_cell.angle_beta   90.00
_cell.angle_gamma   90.00
#
_symmetry.space_group_name_H-M   'P 1'
#
loop_
_entity.id
_entity.type
_entity.pdbx_description
1 polymer ?
#
loop_
_entity_poly.entity_id
_entity_poly.type
_entity_poly.pdbx_seq_one_letter_code
_entity_poly.pdbx_strand_id
1 'polypeptide(L)'
;MAAPRHSRDSGGSFTLNNPDDGTPIKEMLPLGKYLYVITEKCSYRVQMADQVDPERKNSALSPVFQQKLFELGTDSELLRRTLMQARVLFRKEFLCIDPDKAMELTLEALAELAALHEVCENFASSEQAAIDKLEASPSKDRSQTVPSAGNVQTQCKTFAQKADHFAAKLMEIVRLFYLEQKGKNWDDFLAMAKGLYGDSDPFCEVLNIAVPVLKLVRNTRDCLEHHLAGVVVRDFEPEPDGRIAVPTIEVSFRGSSLERTRISSFMAQVAKHLLETFEMLAAHMCNKHMKPFAGMPMEIGLVPEDVQNAWHVRFAYGMYDQNGRFVPCG
;
A
#
# COMPACT_ATOMS: atom_id res chain seq x y z
N MET A 1 39.99 -1.03 -27.04
CA MET A 1 39.41 -2.40 -27.14
C MET A 1 38.47 -2.58 -25.96
N ALA A 2 37.18 -2.83 -26.20
CA ALA A 2 36.23 -3.10 -25.12
C ALA A 2 36.55 -4.48 -24.52
N ALA A 3 36.59 -4.59 -23.19
CA ALA A 3 36.78 -5.87 -22.51
C ALA A 3 35.72 -6.89 -22.99
N PRO A 4 36.05 -8.19 -23.09
CA PRO A 4 35.09 -9.21 -23.47
C PRO A 4 33.94 -9.20 -22.46
N ARG A 5 32.74 -8.80 -22.90
CA ARG A 5 31.54 -8.83 -22.07
C ARG A 5 31.20 -10.28 -21.78
N HIS A 6 30.93 -10.58 -20.51
CA HIS A 6 30.73 -11.92 -19.96
C HIS A 6 29.88 -12.83 -20.85
N SER A 7 30.30 -14.10 -20.95
CA SER A 7 29.49 -15.15 -21.57
C SER A 7 28.14 -15.25 -20.85
N ARG A 8 27.05 -15.21 -21.62
CA ARG A 8 25.67 -15.41 -21.12
C ARG A 8 25.41 -16.83 -20.60
N ASP A 9 26.40 -17.72 -20.73
CA ASP A 9 26.35 -19.11 -20.26
C ASP A 9 27.03 -19.30 -18.88
N SER A 10 27.39 -18.20 -18.19
CA SER A 10 28.00 -18.22 -16.85
C SER A 10 27.14 -17.47 -15.84
N GLY A 11 27.25 -17.86 -14.56
CA GLY A 11 26.65 -17.09 -13.46
C GLY A 11 27.22 -15.68 -13.42
N GLY A 12 26.35 -14.68 -13.27
CA GLY A 12 26.71 -13.26 -13.24
C GLY A 12 26.76 -12.70 -11.83
N SER A 13 27.54 -11.63 -11.65
CA SER A 13 27.46 -10.73 -10.50
C SER A 13 27.08 -9.33 -10.97
N PHE A 14 26.36 -8.59 -10.13
CA PHE A 14 26.05 -7.19 -10.38
C PHE A 14 25.97 -6.41 -9.07
N THR A 15 26.04 -5.09 -9.20
CA THR A 15 25.89 -4.14 -8.10
C THR A 15 24.70 -3.24 -8.40
N LEU A 16 23.88 -2.96 -7.37
CA LEU A 16 22.82 -1.95 -7.48
C LEU A 16 23.47 -0.57 -7.59
N ASN A 17 23.28 0.08 -8.75
CA ASN A 17 23.88 1.39 -9.06
C ASN A 17 22.90 2.49 -8.68
N ASN A 18 22.62 2.62 -7.38
CA ASN A 18 21.89 3.75 -6.82
C ASN A 18 22.69 4.36 -5.66
N PRO A 19 23.37 5.50 -5.88
CA PRO A 19 24.21 6.11 -4.85
C PRO A 19 23.41 6.59 -3.64
N ASP A 20 22.11 6.88 -3.79
CA ASP A 20 21.27 7.44 -2.73
C ASP A 20 20.73 6.37 -1.76
N ASP A 21 20.69 5.11 -2.19
CA ASP A 21 20.29 3.99 -1.34
C ASP A 21 21.47 3.54 -0.49
N GLY A 22 22.52 3.01 -1.14
CA GLY A 22 23.76 2.57 -0.48
C GLY A 22 23.57 1.48 0.60
N THR A 23 22.37 0.91 0.76
CA THR A 23 22.07 -0.05 1.83
C THR A 23 22.16 -1.51 1.37
N PRO A 24 22.35 -2.48 2.31
CA PRO A 24 22.45 -3.89 1.99
C PRO A 24 21.15 -4.44 1.36
N ILE A 25 21.31 -5.43 0.46
CA ILE A 25 20.18 -6.24 0.00
C ILE A 25 19.70 -7.09 1.19
N LYS A 26 18.41 -7.02 1.47
CA LYS A 26 17.75 -7.82 2.51
C LYS A 26 16.98 -8.97 1.93
N GLU A 27 16.35 -8.76 0.78
CA GLU A 27 15.42 -9.73 0.20
C GLU A 27 15.48 -9.76 -1.32
N MET A 28 15.21 -10.94 -1.86
CA MET A 28 15.16 -11.22 -3.29
C MET A 28 13.92 -12.07 -3.59
N LEU A 29 13.04 -11.56 -4.45
CA LEU A 29 11.76 -12.18 -4.78
C LEU A 29 11.66 -12.38 -6.31
N PRO A 30 11.70 -13.61 -6.81
CA PRO A 30 11.35 -13.88 -8.20
C PRO A 30 9.84 -13.71 -8.37
N LEU A 31 9.42 -12.91 -9.36
CA LEU A 31 8.00 -12.75 -9.71
C LEU A 31 7.88 -12.55 -11.23
N GLY A 32 7.21 -13.49 -11.88
CA GLY A 32 7.12 -13.54 -13.34
C GLY A 32 8.52 -13.58 -13.98
N LYS A 33 8.77 -12.64 -14.89
CA LYS A 33 10.07 -12.51 -15.59
C LYS A 33 11.07 -11.59 -14.89
N TYR A 34 10.76 -11.09 -13.70
CA TYR A 34 11.61 -10.14 -12.98
C TYR A 34 12.10 -10.74 -11.68
N LEU A 35 13.30 -10.33 -11.30
CA LEU A 35 13.81 -10.51 -9.95
C LEU A 35 13.65 -9.17 -9.22
N TYR A 36 12.83 -9.17 -8.17
CA TYR A 36 12.69 -8.01 -7.31
C TYR A 36 13.75 -8.07 -6.22
N VAL A 37 14.48 -6.99 -6.05
CA VAL A 37 15.54 -6.86 -5.04
C VAL A 37 15.14 -5.74 -4.10
N ILE A 38 15.14 -6.04 -2.80
CA ILE A 38 14.71 -5.12 -1.75
C ILE A 38 15.88 -4.88 -0.81
N THR A 39 16.20 -3.61 -0.61
CA THR A 39 17.23 -3.14 0.34
C THR A 39 16.55 -2.57 1.59
N GLU A 40 17.29 -1.94 2.50
CA GLU A 40 16.69 -1.29 3.67
C GLU A 40 15.80 -0.12 3.26
N LYS A 41 16.19 0.62 2.20
CA LYS A 41 15.52 1.86 1.79
C LYS A 41 14.78 1.79 0.45
N CYS A 42 15.11 0.88 -0.44
CA CYS A 42 14.59 0.90 -1.81
C CYS A 42 14.20 -0.49 -2.32
N SER A 43 13.39 -0.48 -3.37
CA SER A 43 13.01 -1.68 -4.12
C SER A 43 13.33 -1.52 -5.59
N TYR A 44 13.86 -2.58 -6.20
CA TYR A 44 14.32 -2.61 -7.58
C TYR A 44 13.69 -3.78 -8.33
N ARG A 45 13.45 -3.60 -9.63
CA ARG A 45 13.32 -4.71 -10.57
C ARG A 45 14.64 -4.95 -11.26
N VAL A 46 15.00 -6.22 -11.41
CA VAL A 46 16.18 -6.69 -12.11
C VAL A 46 15.74 -7.65 -13.21
N GLN A 47 16.36 -7.51 -14.39
CA GLN A 47 16.12 -8.33 -15.56
C GLN A 47 17.45 -8.69 -16.23
N MET A 48 17.61 -9.95 -16.60
CA MET A 48 18.79 -10.45 -17.31
C MET A 48 18.69 -10.19 -18.81
N ALA A 49 19.82 -10.11 -19.50
CA ALA A 49 19.88 -9.88 -20.94
C ALA A 49 19.04 -10.89 -21.76
N ASP A 50 19.04 -12.16 -21.37
CA ASP A 50 18.26 -13.23 -22.04
C ASP A 50 16.75 -13.08 -21.85
N GLN A 51 16.30 -12.34 -20.83
CA GLN A 51 14.88 -12.02 -20.66
C GLN A 51 14.46 -10.82 -21.52
N VAL A 52 15.42 -10.02 -22.01
CA VAL A 52 15.18 -8.88 -22.91
C VAL A 52 15.30 -9.30 -24.37
N ASP A 53 16.27 -10.16 -24.67
CA ASP A 53 16.57 -10.69 -26.01
C ASP A 53 16.79 -12.21 -25.93
N PRO A 54 15.70 -13.00 -25.85
CA PRO A 54 15.76 -14.46 -25.73
C PRO A 54 16.42 -15.13 -26.94
N GLU A 55 16.27 -14.53 -28.12
CA GLU A 55 16.86 -15.03 -29.37
C GLU A 55 18.34 -14.64 -29.53
N ARG A 56 18.90 -13.91 -28.55
CA ARG A 56 20.32 -13.49 -28.50
C ARG A 56 20.79 -12.76 -29.76
N LYS A 57 19.89 -11.99 -30.40
CA LYS A 57 20.20 -11.23 -31.62
C LYS A 57 21.13 -10.04 -31.36
N ASN A 58 21.15 -9.53 -30.13
CA ASN A 58 21.93 -8.37 -29.73
C ASN A 58 22.99 -8.74 -28.69
N SER A 59 24.20 -9.03 -29.17
CA SER A 59 25.37 -9.29 -28.33
C SER A 59 25.86 -8.07 -27.54
N ALA A 60 25.37 -6.86 -27.85
CA ALA A 60 25.77 -5.63 -27.20
C ALA A 60 24.93 -5.27 -25.95
N LEU A 61 23.92 -6.06 -25.57
CA LEU A 61 23.16 -5.80 -24.35
C LEU A 61 24.03 -5.91 -23.09
N SER A 62 23.71 -5.08 -22.09
CA SER A 62 24.23 -5.26 -20.73
C SER A 62 23.77 -6.62 -20.18
N PRO A 63 24.59 -7.36 -19.41
CA PRO A 63 24.19 -8.63 -18.81
C PRO A 63 22.97 -8.51 -17.89
N VAL A 64 22.88 -7.38 -17.18
CA VAL A 64 21.84 -7.09 -16.19
C VAL A 64 21.29 -5.68 -16.43
N PHE A 65 19.97 -5.56 -16.35
CA PHE A 65 19.22 -4.31 -16.32
C PHE A 65 18.56 -4.18 -14.96
N GLN A 66 18.65 -2.99 -14.36
CA GLN A 66 18.05 -2.71 -13.06
C GLN A 66 17.28 -1.40 -13.12
N GLN A 67 16.17 -1.34 -12.39
CA GLN A 67 15.37 -0.13 -12.28
C GLN A 67 14.81 0.00 -10.87
N LYS A 68 15.02 1.17 -10.25
CA LYS A 68 14.36 1.54 -9.00
C LYS A 68 12.85 1.63 -9.25
N LEU A 69 12.08 0.95 -8.42
CA LEU A 69 10.61 0.99 -8.45
C LEU A 69 10.09 1.96 -7.41
N PHE A 70 10.56 1.81 -6.17
CA PHE A 70 10.07 2.56 -5.03
C PHE A 70 11.24 2.99 -4.14
N GLU A 71 11.09 4.13 -3.48
CA GLU A 71 11.90 4.54 -2.33
C GLU A 71 11.36 3.92 -1.04
N LEU A 72 11.03 2.63 -1.13
CA LEU A 72 10.51 1.82 -0.03
C LEU A 72 11.35 0.54 0.02
N GLY A 73 11.98 0.29 1.16
CA GLY A 73 12.70 -0.94 1.47
C GLY A 73 12.17 -1.60 2.74
N THR A 74 12.94 -2.49 3.37
CA THR A 74 12.50 -3.20 4.59
C THR A 74 12.25 -2.28 5.79
N ASP A 75 12.79 -1.06 5.81
CA ASP A 75 12.51 -0.10 6.88
C ASP A 75 11.09 0.50 6.75
N SER A 76 10.55 0.51 5.53
CA SER A 76 9.21 1.04 5.24
C SER A 76 8.12 0.13 5.78
N GLU A 77 7.25 0.68 6.63
CA GLU A 77 6.05 -0.02 7.08
C GLU A 77 5.10 -0.36 5.92
N LEU A 78 5.01 0.51 4.89
CA LEU A 78 4.19 0.28 3.70
C LEU A 78 4.64 -1.00 2.98
N LEU A 79 5.93 -1.16 2.72
CA LEU A 79 6.46 -2.34 2.03
C LEU A 79 6.31 -3.60 2.88
N ARG A 80 6.61 -3.50 4.19
CA ARG A 80 6.51 -4.63 5.12
C ARG A 80 5.10 -5.18 5.24
N ARG A 81 4.14 -4.30 5.51
CA ARG A 81 2.74 -4.68 5.75
C ARG A 81 1.96 -4.98 4.47
N THR A 82 2.55 -4.74 3.29
CA THR A 82 1.98 -5.14 2.00
C THR A 82 2.74 -6.27 1.33
N LEU A 83 3.83 -5.97 0.62
CA LEU A 83 4.53 -6.92 -0.24
C LEU A 83 5.19 -8.05 0.56
N MET A 84 5.86 -7.73 1.67
CA MET A 84 6.50 -8.76 2.51
C MET A 84 5.45 -9.63 3.18
N GLN A 85 4.40 -9.01 3.72
CA GLN A 85 3.30 -9.73 4.32
C GLN A 85 2.60 -10.65 3.32
N ALA A 86 2.32 -10.16 2.11
CA ALA A 86 1.73 -10.96 1.03
C ALA A 86 2.63 -12.10 0.59
N ARG A 87 3.95 -11.90 0.50
CA ARG A 87 4.90 -12.98 0.18
C ARG A 87 4.80 -14.14 1.18
N VAL A 88 4.63 -13.82 2.46
CA VAL A 88 4.48 -14.84 3.53
C VAL A 88 3.10 -15.51 3.48
N LEU A 89 2.05 -14.77 3.13
CA LEU A 89 0.66 -15.27 3.17
C LEU A 89 0.18 -15.93 1.87
N PHE A 90 0.55 -15.41 0.70
CA PHE A 90 0.09 -15.88 -0.61
C PHE A 90 0.94 -17.04 -1.13
N ARG A 91 0.98 -18.10 -0.33
CA ARG A 91 1.76 -19.31 -0.58
C ARG A 91 0.90 -20.40 -1.20
N LYS A 92 1.37 -20.98 -2.31
CA LYS A 92 0.71 -22.08 -3.02
C LYS A 92 0.58 -23.34 -2.17
N GLU A 93 1.48 -23.52 -1.20
CA GLU A 93 1.46 -24.67 -0.30
C GLU A 93 0.22 -24.66 0.59
N PHE A 94 -0.30 -23.47 0.92
CA PHE A 94 -1.42 -23.31 1.85
C PHE A 94 -2.72 -22.88 1.17
N LEU A 95 -2.70 -22.37 -0.07
CA LEU A 95 -3.88 -21.77 -0.72
C LEU A 95 -4.30 -22.47 -2.03
N CYS A 96 -5.54 -22.23 -2.47
CA CYS A 96 -6.06 -22.64 -3.79
C CYS A 96 -6.01 -21.53 -4.85
N ILE A 97 -5.41 -20.37 -4.55
CA ILE A 97 -5.39 -19.24 -5.47
C ILE A 97 -4.16 -19.28 -6.38
N ASP A 98 -4.15 -18.46 -7.42
CA ASP A 98 -2.94 -18.17 -8.20
C ASP A 98 -2.02 -17.24 -7.40
N PRO A 99 -0.90 -17.74 -6.84
CA PRO A 99 -0.01 -16.94 -6.00
C PRO A 99 0.74 -15.86 -6.79
N ASP A 100 1.10 -16.15 -8.06
CA ASP A 100 1.84 -15.22 -8.90
C ASP A 100 0.93 -14.04 -9.23
N LYS A 101 -0.33 -14.31 -9.59
CA LYS A 101 -1.32 -13.25 -9.81
C LYS A 101 -1.60 -12.43 -8.55
N ALA A 102 -1.69 -13.07 -7.39
CA ALA A 102 -1.88 -12.38 -6.12
C ALA A 102 -0.71 -11.45 -5.78
N MET A 103 0.52 -11.89 -6.05
CA MET A 103 1.73 -11.08 -5.83
C MET A 103 1.85 -9.93 -6.85
N GLU A 104 1.48 -10.14 -8.11
CA GLU A 104 1.39 -9.05 -9.10
C GLU A 104 0.42 -7.95 -8.66
N LEU A 105 -0.81 -8.34 -8.27
CA LEU A 105 -1.81 -7.40 -7.77
C LEU A 105 -1.35 -6.69 -6.49
N THR A 106 -0.62 -7.38 -5.62
CA THR A 106 -0.02 -6.78 -4.43
C THR A 106 1.01 -5.72 -4.79
N LEU A 107 1.86 -5.98 -5.79
CA LEU A 107 2.84 -5.00 -6.25
C LEU A 107 2.16 -3.77 -6.87
N GLU A 108 1.09 -3.97 -7.63
CA GLU A 108 0.26 -2.87 -8.16
C GLU A 108 -0.40 -2.07 -7.01
N ALA A 109 -0.92 -2.75 -6.00
CA ALA A 109 -1.48 -2.10 -4.81
C ALA A 109 -0.42 -1.30 -4.03
N LEU A 110 0.79 -1.85 -3.85
CA LEU A 110 1.91 -1.14 -3.24
C LEU A 110 2.30 0.09 -4.05
N ALA A 111 2.28 0.03 -5.39
CA ALA A 111 2.56 1.18 -6.22
C ALA A 111 1.55 2.33 -6.01
N GLU A 112 0.26 2.00 -5.90
CA GLU A 112 -0.77 3.00 -5.60
C GLU A 112 -0.63 3.55 -4.17
N LEU A 113 -0.29 2.73 -3.17
CA LEU A 113 0.01 3.19 -1.81
C LEU A 113 1.25 4.08 -1.74
N ALA A 114 2.31 3.74 -2.47
CA ALA A 114 3.53 4.53 -2.51
C ALA A 114 3.24 5.94 -3.08
N ALA A 115 2.51 6.00 -4.20
CA ALA A 115 2.10 7.27 -4.80
C ALA A 115 1.14 8.04 -3.88
N LEU A 116 0.23 7.36 -3.17
CA LEU A 116 -0.65 7.98 -2.18
C LEU A 116 0.15 8.58 -1.02
N HIS A 117 1.14 7.86 -0.50
CA HIS A 117 2.00 8.33 0.57
C HIS A 117 2.83 9.55 0.16
N GLU A 118 3.37 9.56 -1.05
CA GLU A 118 4.06 10.73 -1.61
C GLU A 118 3.14 11.98 -1.63
N VAL A 119 1.87 11.82 -2.01
CA VAL A 119 0.90 12.93 -1.97
C VAL A 119 0.65 13.40 -0.52
N CYS A 120 0.54 12.48 0.44
CA CYS A 120 0.39 12.83 1.86
C CYS A 120 1.57 13.66 2.36
N GLU A 121 2.80 13.19 2.14
CA GLU A 121 4.02 13.84 2.63
C GLU A 121 4.23 15.21 1.97
N ASN A 122 3.99 15.30 0.66
CA ASN A 122 4.09 16.56 -0.08
C ASN A 122 3.05 17.58 0.42
N PHE A 123 1.81 17.14 0.67
CA PHE A 123 0.77 18.02 1.21
C PHE A 123 1.12 18.48 2.63
N ALA A 124 1.49 17.55 3.52
CA ALA A 124 1.84 17.86 4.91
C ALA A 124 3.03 18.83 4.98
N SER A 125 4.07 18.62 4.17
CA SER A 125 5.22 19.51 4.08
C SER A 125 4.85 20.90 3.57
N SER A 126 3.98 20.99 2.55
CA SER A 126 3.52 22.26 1.99
C SER A 126 2.65 23.04 2.97
N GLU A 127 1.76 22.34 3.68
CA GLU A 127 0.93 22.92 4.72
C GLU A 127 1.77 23.42 5.90
N GLN A 128 2.74 22.64 6.38
CA GLN A 128 3.61 23.04 7.47
C GLN A 128 4.47 24.25 7.09
N ALA A 129 5.05 24.26 5.89
CA ALA A 129 5.81 25.41 5.40
C ALA A 129 4.97 26.69 5.30
N ALA A 130 3.67 26.58 5.01
CA ALA A 130 2.74 27.70 5.00
C ALA A 130 2.41 28.20 6.42
N ILE A 131 2.25 27.29 7.38
CA ILE A 131 2.06 27.59 8.81
C ILE A 131 3.31 28.32 9.35
N ASP A 132 4.51 27.77 9.13
CA ASP A 132 5.76 28.35 9.62
C ASP A 132 5.97 29.77 9.08
N LYS A 133 5.63 30.02 7.82
CA LYS A 133 5.69 31.36 7.21
C LYS A 133 4.72 32.34 7.86
N LEU A 134 3.53 31.88 8.24
CA LEU A 134 2.53 32.69 8.91
C LEU A 134 3.02 33.09 10.31
N GLU A 135 3.58 32.14 11.06
CA GLU A 135 4.12 32.38 12.41
C GLU A 135 5.35 33.30 12.40
N ALA A 136 6.21 33.16 11.38
CA ALA A 136 7.42 33.98 11.23
C ALA A 136 7.16 35.42 10.74
N SER A 137 5.93 35.74 10.32
CA SER A 137 5.58 37.04 9.74
C SER A 137 4.78 37.88 10.74
N PRO A 138 5.43 38.69 11.60
CA PRO A 138 4.71 39.60 12.49
C PRO A 138 3.88 40.59 11.67
N SER A 139 2.64 40.85 12.09
CA SER A 139 1.77 41.83 11.43
C SER A 139 2.43 43.22 11.50
N LYS A 140 3.05 43.65 10.41
CA LYS A 140 3.70 44.96 10.35
C LYS A 140 2.71 46.11 10.13
N ASP A 141 1.48 45.80 9.74
CA ASP A 141 0.40 46.74 9.46
C ASP A 141 -0.95 46.22 9.98
N ARG A 142 -2.04 47.00 9.81
CA ARG A 142 -3.43 46.55 10.05
C ARG A 142 -3.92 45.48 9.05
N SER A 143 -3.04 44.95 8.21
CA SER A 143 -3.31 43.88 7.24
C SER A 143 -2.68 42.56 7.70
N GLN A 144 -3.38 41.46 7.43
CA GLN A 144 -2.89 40.11 7.66
C GLN A 144 -2.86 39.36 6.33
N THR A 145 -1.73 38.74 6.03
CA THR A 145 -1.58 37.90 4.83
C THR A 145 -2.06 36.49 5.15
N VAL A 146 -3.01 35.99 4.37
CA VAL A 146 -3.43 34.58 4.44
C VAL A 146 -2.51 33.76 3.53
N PRO A 147 -1.83 32.72 4.03
CA PRO A 147 -0.97 31.87 3.20
C PRO A 147 -1.82 30.98 2.28
N SER A 148 -1.17 30.20 1.42
CA SER A 148 -1.83 29.14 0.64
C SER A 148 -0.92 27.91 0.66
N ALA A 149 -1.51 26.73 0.85
CA ALA A 149 -0.79 25.46 0.67
C ALA A 149 -0.57 25.14 -0.82
N GLY A 150 -1.29 25.80 -1.73
CA GLY A 150 -1.19 25.64 -3.18
C GLY A 150 -1.86 24.37 -3.70
N ASN A 151 -2.67 24.53 -4.75
CA ASN A 151 -3.31 23.42 -5.49
C ASN A 151 -4.05 22.38 -4.60
N VAL A 152 -4.61 22.80 -3.45
CA VAL A 152 -5.22 21.92 -2.44
C VAL A 152 -6.26 20.97 -3.04
N GLN A 153 -7.13 21.47 -3.92
CA GLN A 153 -8.13 20.66 -4.59
C GLN A 153 -7.53 19.58 -5.50
N THR A 154 -6.47 19.91 -6.25
CA THR A 154 -5.75 18.96 -7.10
C THR A 154 -5.07 17.89 -6.25
N GLN A 155 -4.43 18.26 -5.14
CA GLN A 155 -3.79 17.31 -4.24
C GLN A 155 -4.80 16.36 -3.59
N CYS A 156 -5.95 16.88 -3.14
CA CYS A 156 -7.05 16.04 -2.63
C CYS A 156 -7.60 15.08 -3.70
N LYS A 157 -7.73 15.55 -4.95
CA LYS A 157 -8.18 14.72 -6.07
C LYS A 157 -7.20 13.60 -6.34
N THR A 158 -5.90 13.91 -6.47
CA THR A 158 -4.86 12.90 -6.70
C THR A 158 -4.83 11.88 -5.56
N PHE A 159 -4.90 12.33 -4.30
CA PHE A 159 -4.99 11.46 -3.15
C PHE A 159 -6.18 10.49 -3.23
N ALA A 160 -7.38 11.02 -3.47
CA ALA A 160 -8.61 10.22 -3.55
C ALA A 160 -8.57 9.23 -4.72
N GLN A 161 -7.98 9.60 -5.86
CA GLN A 161 -7.77 8.69 -7.00
C GLN A 161 -6.83 7.54 -6.63
N LYS A 162 -5.67 7.83 -6.03
CA LYS A 162 -4.71 6.80 -5.61
C LYS A 162 -5.28 5.86 -4.56
N ALA A 163 -6.05 6.40 -3.61
CA ALA A 163 -6.76 5.62 -2.60
C ALA A 163 -7.81 4.68 -3.23
N ASP A 164 -8.61 5.16 -4.18
CA ASP A 164 -9.64 4.35 -4.87
C ASP A 164 -9.01 3.29 -5.78
N HIS A 165 -7.89 3.61 -6.46
CA HIS A 165 -7.16 2.64 -7.27
C HIS A 165 -6.57 1.51 -6.41
N PHE A 166 -5.98 1.84 -5.26
CA PHE A 166 -5.54 0.85 -4.30
C PHE A 166 -6.70 -0.05 -3.85
N ALA A 167 -7.85 0.54 -3.49
CA ALA A 167 -9.04 -0.23 -3.12
C ALA A 167 -9.51 -1.13 -4.27
N ALA A 168 -9.47 -0.66 -5.52
CA ALA A 168 -9.81 -1.48 -6.67
C ALA A 168 -8.87 -2.70 -6.80
N LYS A 169 -7.56 -2.51 -6.61
CA LYS A 169 -6.58 -3.61 -6.63
C LYS A 169 -6.78 -4.59 -5.48
N LEU A 170 -7.12 -4.10 -4.29
CA LEU A 170 -7.48 -4.96 -3.17
C LEU A 170 -8.73 -5.80 -3.46
N MET A 171 -9.74 -5.22 -4.13
CA MET A 171 -10.92 -5.98 -4.58
C MET A 171 -10.57 -7.03 -5.66
N GLU A 172 -9.60 -6.75 -6.53
CA GLU A 172 -9.07 -7.76 -7.48
C GLU A 172 -8.42 -8.94 -6.73
N ILE A 173 -7.67 -8.68 -5.65
CA ILE A 173 -7.10 -9.74 -4.80
C ILE A 173 -8.22 -10.53 -4.11
N VAL A 174 -9.22 -9.85 -3.53
CA VAL A 174 -10.39 -10.48 -2.91
C VAL A 174 -11.05 -11.49 -3.85
N ARG A 175 -11.19 -11.13 -5.13
CA ARG A 175 -11.79 -12.01 -6.15
C ARG A 175 -10.99 -13.27 -6.45
N LEU A 176 -9.69 -13.30 -6.15
CA LEU A 176 -8.90 -14.54 -6.23
C LEU A 176 -9.34 -15.56 -5.17
N PHE A 177 -9.73 -15.09 -3.98
CA PHE A 177 -10.22 -15.94 -2.89
C PHE A 177 -11.70 -16.28 -3.06
N TYR A 178 -12.51 -15.31 -3.50
CA TYR A 178 -13.96 -15.43 -3.61
C TYR A 178 -14.43 -15.30 -5.06
N LEU A 179 -14.27 -16.36 -5.85
CA LEU A 179 -14.68 -16.38 -7.27
C LEU A 179 -16.19 -16.13 -7.46
N GLU A 180 -17.00 -16.47 -6.45
CA GLU A 180 -18.44 -16.26 -6.45
C GLU A 180 -18.85 -14.81 -6.17
N GLN A 181 -17.89 -13.94 -5.78
CA GLN A 181 -18.16 -12.54 -5.53
C GLN A 181 -18.45 -11.81 -6.85
N LYS A 182 -19.72 -11.85 -7.25
CA LYS A 182 -20.28 -11.17 -8.44
C LYS A 182 -20.60 -9.70 -8.18
N GLY A 183 -20.57 -9.28 -6.90
CA GLY A 183 -20.77 -7.90 -6.48
C GLY A 183 -19.76 -6.94 -7.11
N LYS A 184 -20.23 -5.72 -7.38
CA LYS A 184 -19.38 -4.66 -7.98
C LYS A 184 -18.70 -3.79 -6.92
N ASN A 185 -19.17 -3.83 -5.68
CA ASN A 185 -18.73 -2.93 -4.62
C ASN A 185 -18.40 -3.66 -3.31
N TRP A 186 -17.94 -2.89 -2.32
CA TRP A 186 -17.54 -3.37 -1.00
C TRP A 186 -18.71 -3.78 -0.10
N ASP A 187 -19.90 -3.20 -0.27
CA ASP A 187 -21.11 -3.60 0.48
C ASP A 187 -21.54 -5.02 0.06
N ASP A 188 -21.48 -5.32 -1.23
CA ASP A 188 -21.78 -6.66 -1.75
C ASP A 188 -20.80 -7.69 -1.16
N PHE A 189 -19.53 -7.31 -1.00
CA PHE A 189 -18.51 -8.20 -0.42
C PHE A 189 -18.77 -8.46 1.05
N LEU A 190 -19.13 -7.42 1.81
CA LEU A 190 -19.51 -7.55 3.21
C LEU A 190 -20.76 -8.41 3.39
N ALA A 191 -21.78 -8.20 2.55
CA ALA A 191 -23.00 -9.01 2.59
C ALA A 191 -22.71 -10.48 2.27
N MET A 192 -21.85 -10.76 1.30
CA MET A 192 -21.39 -12.10 0.97
C MET A 192 -20.63 -12.74 2.15
N ALA A 193 -19.66 -12.04 2.74
CA ALA A 193 -18.91 -12.54 3.90
C ALA A 193 -19.81 -12.84 5.10
N LYS A 194 -20.78 -11.96 5.39
CA LYS A 194 -21.80 -12.19 6.44
C LYS A 194 -22.66 -13.42 6.14
N GLY A 195 -23.07 -13.61 4.90
CA GLY A 195 -23.82 -14.79 4.47
C GLY A 195 -23.04 -16.11 4.62
N LEU A 196 -21.71 -16.08 4.38
CA LEU A 196 -20.86 -17.27 4.50
C LEU A 196 -20.45 -17.59 5.94
N TYR A 197 -20.09 -16.57 6.72
CA TYR A 197 -19.40 -16.75 8.01
C TYR A 197 -20.23 -16.32 9.22
N GLY A 198 -21.33 -15.58 9.01
CA GLY A 198 -22.12 -14.98 10.07
C GLY A 198 -21.62 -13.61 10.51
N ASP A 199 -22.52 -12.82 11.07
CA ASP A 199 -22.28 -11.40 11.40
C ASP A 199 -21.21 -11.18 12.47
N SER A 200 -21.05 -12.12 13.40
CA SER A 200 -20.10 -12.06 14.52
C SER A 200 -18.74 -12.68 14.20
N ASP A 201 -18.50 -13.08 12.94
CA ASP A 201 -17.19 -13.61 12.56
C ASP A 201 -16.14 -12.49 12.59
N PRO A 202 -14.92 -12.71 13.14
CA PRO A 202 -13.87 -11.70 13.16
C PRO A 202 -13.55 -11.09 11.79
N PHE A 203 -13.70 -11.86 10.70
CA PHE A 203 -13.51 -11.32 9.35
C PHE A 203 -14.60 -10.30 8.98
N CYS A 204 -15.84 -10.55 9.39
CA CYS A 204 -16.95 -9.63 9.21
C CYS A 204 -16.77 -8.36 10.04
N GLU A 205 -16.20 -8.45 11.25
CA GLU A 205 -15.84 -7.28 12.07
C GLU A 205 -14.82 -6.38 11.38
N VAL A 206 -13.74 -6.97 10.83
CA VAL A 206 -12.76 -6.24 10.03
C VAL A 206 -13.43 -5.54 8.84
N LEU A 207 -14.34 -6.23 8.14
CA LEU A 207 -15.06 -5.63 7.01
C LEU A 207 -16.02 -4.51 7.43
N ASN A 208 -16.72 -4.64 8.57
CA ASN A 208 -17.58 -3.58 9.09
C ASN A 208 -16.77 -2.30 9.40
N ILE A 209 -15.48 -2.43 9.73
CA ILE A 209 -14.55 -1.30 9.93
C ILE A 209 -13.99 -0.78 8.60
N ALA A 210 -13.60 -1.67 7.70
CA ALA A 210 -12.96 -1.33 6.43
C ALA A 210 -13.90 -0.66 5.43
N VAL A 211 -15.08 -1.26 5.22
CA VAL A 211 -16.01 -0.88 4.16
C VAL A 211 -16.46 0.59 4.22
N PRO A 212 -16.80 1.17 5.40
CA PRO A 212 -17.14 2.59 5.48
C PRO A 212 -16.06 3.53 4.96
N VAL A 213 -14.77 3.25 5.26
CA VAL A 213 -13.64 4.07 4.80
C VAL A 213 -13.40 3.89 3.31
N LEU A 214 -13.49 2.66 2.79
CA LEU A 214 -13.37 2.38 1.36
C LEU A 214 -14.47 3.09 0.55
N LYS A 215 -15.69 3.17 1.10
CA LYS A 215 -16.79 3.94 0.54
C LYS A 215 -16.56 5.44 0.60
N LEU A 216 -16.07 5.95 1.74
CA LEU A 216 -15.71 7.35 1.89
C LEU A 216 -14.68 7.77 0.83
N VAL A 217 -13.62 7.00 0.65
CA VAL A 217 -12.59 7.23 -0.38
C VAL A 217 -13.22 7.33 -1.77
N ARG A 218 -14.04 6.34 -2.15
CA ARG A 218 -14.66 6.30 -3.47
C ARG A 218 -15.61 7.47 -3.70
N ASN A 219 -16.44 7.79 -2.71
CA ASN A 219 -17.38 8.90 -2.78
C ASN A 219 -16.66 10.26 -2.85
N THR A 220 -15.58 10.44 -2.08
CA THR A 220 -14.73 11.62 -2.17
C THR A 220 -14.11 11.76 -3.56
N ARG A 221 -13.62 10.66 -4.13
CA ARG A 221 -13.06 10.62 -5.49
C ARG A 221 -14.11 10.99 -6.53
N ASP A 222 -15.28 10.36 -6.48
CA ASP A 222 -16.41 10.65 -7.38
C ASP A 222 -16.76 12.14 -7.38
N CYS A 223 -16.86 12.77 -6.20
CA CYS A 223 -17.13 14.20 -6.08
C CYS A 223 -16.02 15.08 -6.66
N LEU A 224 -14.75 14.80 -6.33
CA LEU A 224 -13.61 15.60 -6.77
C LEU A 224 -13.30 15.45 -8.26
N GLU A 225 -13.55 14.27 -8.84
CA GLU A 225 -13.26 13.99 -10.25
C GLU A 225 -14.38 14.43 -11.17
N HIS A 226 -15.63 14.19 -10.78
CA HIS A 226 -16.81 14.49 -11.58
C HIS A 226 -17.50 15.81 -11.19
N HIS A 227 -16.89 16.59 -10.31
CA HIS A 227 -17.40 17.89 -9.83
C HIS A 227 -18.81 17.78 -9.25
N LEU A 228 -19.10 16.68 -8.52
CA LEU A 228 -20.40 16.47 -7.89
C LEU A 228 -20.45 17.23 -6.56
N ALA A 229 -21.64 17.73 -6.22
CA ALA A 229 -21.89 18.28 -4.89
C ALA A 229 -21.70 17.19 -3.83
N GLY A 230 -21.04 17.52 -2.72
CA GLY A 230 -20.85 16.60 -1.59
C GLY A 230 -19.44 16.57 -1.02
N VAL A 231 -18.46 17.22 -1.64
CA VAL A 231 -17.14 17.48 -1.05
C VAL A 231 -16.88 18.98 -1.07
N VAL A 232 -16.43 19.52 0.05
CA VAL A 232 -15.94 20.89 0.11
C VAL A 232 -14.51 20.89 0.62
N VAL A 233 -13.62 21.45 -0.20
CA VAL A 233 -12.20 21.61 0.10
C VAL A 233 -11.92 23.10 0.24
N ARG A 234 -11.29 23.48 1.34
CA ARG A 234 -10.90 24.86 1.65
C ARG A 234 -9.39 24.90 1.86
N ASP A 235 -8.74 25.90 1.27
CA ASP A 235 -7.36 26.24 1.62
C ASP A 235 -7.36 27.01 2.96
N PHE A 236 -6.27 27.67 3.31
CA PHE A 236 -6.25 28.59 4.44
C PHE A 236 -7.32 29.68 4.29
N GLU A 237 -8.09 29.92 5.35
CA GLU A 237 -9.18 30.90 5.36
C GLU A 237 -9.19 31.69 6.67
N PRO A 238 -9.48 33.01 6.65
CA PRO A 238 -9.67 33.77 7.87
C PRO A 238 -10.95 33.35 8.58
N GLU A 239 -10.89 33.25 9.90
CA GLU A 239 -12.02 32.97 10.78
C GLU A 239 -12.54 34.24 11.47
N PRO A 240 -13.82 34.27 11.91
CA PRO A 240 -14.41 35.44 12.56
C PRO A 240 -13.70 35.88 13.85
N ASP A 241 -12.96 34.99 14.50
CA ASP A 241 -12.16 35.28 15.69
C ASP A 241 -10.77 35.89 15.38
N GLY A 242 -10.49 36.12 14.09
CA GLY A 242 -9.22 36.67 13.60
C GLY A 242 -8.11 35.64 13.41
N ARG A 243 -8.38 34.35 13.65
CA ARG A 243 -7.44 33.28 13.33
C ARG A 243 -7.47 32.94 11.85
N ILE A 244 -6.47 32.20 11.39
CA ILE A 244 -6.46 31.61 10.06
C ILE A 244 -6.63 30.10 10.24
N ALA A 245 -7.71 29.57 9.70
CA ALA A 245 -7.94 28.13 9.62
C ALA A 245 -6.92 27.51 8.65
N VAL A 246 -6.45 26.32 9.00
CA VAL A 246 -5.64 25.48 8.09
C VAL A 246 -6.52 24.88 6.98
N PRO A 247 -5.93 24.32 5.91
CA PRO A 247 -6.69 23.66 4.85
C PRO A 247 -7.57 22.53 5.40
N THR A 248 -8.84 22.51 4.98
CA THR A 248 -9.86 21.57 5.49
C THR A 248 -10.65 20.89 4.37
N ILE A 249 -11.13 19.69 4.67
CA ILE A 249 -12.04 18.91 3.83
C ILE A 249 -13.26 18.47 4.66
N GLU A 250 -14.43 18.47 4.01
CA GLU A 250 -15.64 17.82 4.53
C GLU A 250 -16.33 17.05 3.41
N VAL A 251 -17.02 15.97 3.79
CA VAL A 251 -17.70 15.08 2.85
C VAL A 251 -19.11 14.77 3.36
N SER A 252 -20.10 14.93 2.49
CA SER A 252 -21.48 14.50 2.71
C SER A 252 -22.06 14.05 1.38
N PHE A 253 -21.87 12.77 1.08
CA PHE A 253 -22.25 12.20 -0.22
C PHE A 253 -22.60 10.72 -0.11
N ARG A 254 -23.77 10.32 -0.64
CA ARG A 254 -24.24 8.91 -0.74
C ARG A 254 -24.06 8.10 0.56
N GLY A 255 -24.41 8.69 1.70
CA GLY A 255 -24.33 8.05 3.01
C GLY A 255 -22.92 8.03 3.63
N SER A 256 -21.88 8.51 2.93
CA SER A 256 -20.60 8.83 3.55
C SER A 256 -20.67 10.23 4.16
N SER A 257 -20.20 10.34 5.41
CA SER A 257 -20.08 11.60 6.13
C SER A 257 -18.70 11.72 6.73
N LEU A 258 -18.07 12.88 6.51
CA LEU A 258 -16.84 13.32 7.15
C LEU A 258 -17.06 14.76 7.58
N GLU A 259 -17.04 15.00 8.89
CA GLU A 259 -17.06 16.35 9.43
C GLU A 259 -15.84 17.15 8.98
N ARG A 260 -15.96 18.48 8.95
CA ARG A 260 -14.87 19.37 8.55
C ARG A 260 -13.62 19.07 9.38
N THR A 261 -12.56 18.63 8.70
CA THR A 261 -11.30 18.24 9.32
C THR A 261 -10.12 18.73 8.52
N ARG A 262 -8.93 18.77 9.14
CA ARG A 262 -7.68 19.15 8.49
C ARG A 262 -7.31 18.12 7.41
N ILE A 263 -6.92 18.60 6.23
CA ILE A 263 -6.67 17.73 5.07
C ILE A 263 -5.53 16.75 5.33
N SER A 264 -4.41 17.21 5.91
CA SER A 264 -3.28 16.33 6.25
C SER A 264 -3.68 15.23 7.25
N SER A 265 -4.53 15.55 8.22
CA SER A 265 -5.07 14.57 9.17
C SER A 265 -5.98 13.53 8.50
N PHE A 266 -6.85 13.96 7.59
CA PHE A 266 -7.69 13.07 6.78
C PHE A 266 -6.82 12.13 5.92
N MET A 267 -5.85 12.68 5.19
CA MET A 267 -4.96 11.91 4.32
C MET A 267 -4.16 10.86 5.09
N ALA A 268 -3.56 11.24 6.22
CA ALA A 268 -2.80 10.32 7.06
C ALA A 268 -3.66 9.19 7.64
N GLN A 269 -4.87 9.50 8.13
CA GLN A 269 -5.80 8.51 8.67
C GLN A 269 -6.26 7.53 7.60
N VAL A 270 -6.65 8.02 6.42
CA VAL A 270 -7.05 7.15 5.31
C VAL A 270 -5.87 6.28 4.86
N ALA A 271 -4.66 6.84 4.70
CA ALA A 271 -3.48 6.07 4.31
C ALA A 271 -3.20 4.91 5.28
N LYS A 272 -3.23 5.20 6.59
CA LYS A 272 -3.04 4.20 7.65
C LYS A 272 -4.14 3.13 7.60
N HIS A 273 -5.40 3.54 7.46
CA HIS A 273 -6.55 2.63 7.41
C HIS A 273 -6.50 1.70 6.19
N LEU A 274 -6.07 2.21 5.04
CA LEU A 274 -5.90 1.41 3.82
C LEU A 274 -4.82 0.34 4.00
N LEU A 275 -3.69 0.69 4.62
CA LEU A 275 -2.62 -0.26 4.94
C LEU A 275 -3.11 -1.36 5.91
N GLU A 276 -3.78 -0.96 6.99
CA GLU A 276 -4.41 -1.88 7.95
C GLU A 276 -5.44 -2.78 7.27
N THR A 277 -6.25 -2.23 6.39
CA THR A 277 -7.27 -2.98 5.64
C THR A 277 -6.63 -4.04 4.76
N PHE A 278 -5.58 -3.72 4.00
CA PHE A 278 -4.89 -4.72 3.17
C PHE A 278 -4.37 -5.87 4.02
N GLU A 279 -3.65 -5.55 5.09
CA GLU A 279 -2.97 -6.54 5.91
C GLU A 279 -3.98 -7.47 6.60
N MET A 280 -5.03 -6.89 7.20
CA MET A 280 -6.06 -7.67 7.90
C MET A 280 -6.88 -8.49 6.91
N LEU A 281 -7.25 -7.94 5.74
CA LEU A 281 -7.94 -8.72 4.72
C LEU A 281 -7.06 -9.88 4.24
N ALA A 282 -5.79 -9.65 3.95
CA ALA A 282 -4.88 -10.72 3.53
C ALA A 282 -4.81 -11.84 4.58
N ALA A 283 -4.61 -11.49 5.86
CA ALA A 283 -4.56 -12.46 6.96
C ALA A 283 -5.85 -13.27 7.09
N HIS A 284 -7.01 -12.60 7.15
CA HIS A 284 -8.29 -13.30 7.31
C HIS A 284 -8.67 -14.12 6.08
N MET A 285 -8.48 -13.61 4.87
CA MET A 285 -8.76 -14.36 3.64
C MET A 285 -7.88 -15.59 3.53
N CYS A 286 -6.59 -15.48 3.84
CA CYS A 286 -5.70 -16.64 3.85
C CYS A 286 -6.14 -17.66 4.91
N ASN A 287 -6.56 -17.21 6.10
CA ASN A 287 -7.00 -18.11 7.17
C ASN A 287 -8.28 -18.87 6.79
N LYS A 288 -9.24 -18.20 6.13
CA LYS A 288 -10.50 -18.80 5.67
C LYS A 288 -10.32 -19.80 4.53
N HIS A 289 -9.27 -19.64 3.72
CA HIS A 289 -9.02 -20.46 2.52
C HIS A 289 -7.81 -21.40 2.65
N MET A 290 -7.26 -21.51 3.85
CA MET A 290 -6.10 -22.33 4.13
C MET A 290 -6.41 -23.82 3.99
N LYS A 291 -5.47 -24.55 3.39
CA LYS A 291 -5.45 -26.01 3.35
C LYS A 291 -4.66 -26.56 4.53
N PRO A 292 -5.03 -27.74 5.04
CA PRO A 292 -4.15 -28.49 5.94
C PRO A 292 -2.80 -28.75 5.26
N PHE A 293 -1.71 -28.58 6.01
CA PHE A 293 -0.36 -28.87 5.53
C PHE A 293 0.14 -30.16 6.16
N ALA A 294 0.36 -31.19 5.33
CA ALA A 294 0.80 -32.52 5.79
C ALA A 294 -0.05 -33.12 6.94
N GLY A 295 -1.36 -32.82 6.96
CA GLY A 295 -2.28 -33.28 8.01
C GLY A 295 -2.18 -32.54 9.34
N MET A 296 -1.31 -31.53 9.46
CA MET A 296 -1.21 -30.69 10.65
C MET A 296 -2.20 -29.51 10.57
N PRO A 297 -2.87 -29.16 11.68
CA PRO A 297 -3.67 -27.95 11.75
C PRO A 297 -2.74 -26.74 11.71
N MET A 298 -2.85 -25.96 10.64
CA MET A 298 -2.16 -24.68 10.51
C MET A 298 -3.10 -23.56 10.91
N GLU A 299 -2.55 -22.47 11.41
CA GLU A 299 -3.25 -21.23 11.74
C GLU A 299 -2.45 -20.02 11.23
N ILE A 300 -3.12 -18.91 11.01
CA ILE A 300 -2.45 -17.62 10.81
C ILE A 300 -2.49 -16.86 12.13
N GLY A 301 -1.31 -16.56 12.65
CA GLY A 301 -1.13 -15.91 13.94
C GLY A 301 -0.16 -14.73 13.87
N LEU A 302 -0.23 -13.88 14.90
CA LEU A 302 0.79 -12.86 15.13
C LEU A 302 2.12 -13.53 15.45
N VAL A 303 3.17 -13.16 14.72
CA VAL A 303 4.51 -13.69 14.99
C VAL A 303 5.15 -12.94 16.17
N PRO A 304 6.00 -13.61 16.97
CA PRO A 304 6.77 -12.95 18.03
C PRO A 304 7.60 -11.76 17.51
N GLU A 305 7.83 -10.73 18.34
CA GLU A 305 8.47 -9.48 17.93
C GLU A 305 9.87 -9.66 17.34
N ASP A 306 10.65 -10.61 17.88
CA ASP A 306 11.96 -11.00 17.32
C ASP A 306 11.84 -11.54 15.90
N VAL A 307 10.81 -12.34 15.62
CA VAL A 307 10.50 -12.84 14.28
C VAL A 307 9.95 -11.73 13.39
N GLN A 308 9.14 -10.81 13.91
CA GLN A 308 8.63 -9.66 13.14
C GLN A 308 9.78 -8.82 12.59
N ASN A 309 10.81 -8.59 13.40
CA ASN A 309 11.99 -7.85 12.99
C ASN A 309 12.85 -8.60 11.97
N ALA A 310 12.97 -9.93 12.11
CA ALA A 310 13.76 -10.75 11.21
C ALA A 310 13.09 -10.99 9.85
N TRP A 311 11.78 -11.21 9.84
CA TRP A 311 11.01 -11.54 8.62
C TRP A 311 10.31 -10.34 8.02
N HIS A 312 10.27 -9.22 8.75
CA HIS A 312 9.63 -7.98 8.34
C HIS A 312 8.12 -8.12 8.07
N VAL A 313 7.43 -8.99 8.84
CA VAL A 313 5.98 -9.27 8.74
C VAL A 313 5.36 -9.39 10.12
N ARG A 314 4.05 -9.17 10.25
CA ARG A 314 3.32 -9.32 11.53
C ARG A 314 2.61 -10.66 11.65
N PHE A 315 2.17 -11.21 10.52
CA PHE A 315 1.44 -12.47 10.47
C PHE A 315 2.20 -13.52 9.68
N ALA A 316 2.07 -14.78 10.08
CA ALA A 316 2.54 -15.89 9.29
C ALA A 316 1.65 -17.11 9.51
N TYR A 317 1.78 -18.11 8.65
CA TYR A 317 1.30 -19.45 8.95
C TYR A 317 2.11 -20.02 10.11
N GLY A 318 1.50 -20.84 10.96
CA GLY A 318 2.18 -21.47 12.06
C GLY A 318 1.27 -22.37 12.87
N MET A 319 1.78 -22.80 14.01
CA MET A 319 1.07 -23.64 14.97
C MET A 319 1.35 -23.16 16.39
N TYR A 320 0.47 -23.47 17.32
CA TYR A 320 0.73 -23.29 18.73
C TYR A 320 1.45 -24.52 19.30
N ASP A 321 2.55 -24.28 20.02
CA ASP A 321 3.24 -25.35 20.75
C ASP A 321 2.45 -25.79 22.00
N GLN A 322 2.97 -26.77 22.74
CA GLN A 322 2.33 -27.28 23.97
C GLN A 322 2.20 -26.23 25.07
N ASN A 323 2.95 -25.13 25.00
CA ASN A 323 2.91 -24.02 25.95
C ASN A 323 2.01 -22.86 25.46
N GLY A 324 1.32 -23.02 24.33
CA GLY A 324 0.49 -21.98 23.73
C GLY A 324 1.30 -20.87 23.06
N ARG A 325 2.58 -21.10 22.72
CA ARG A 325 3.40 -20.15 21.95
C ARG A 325 3.20 -20.36 20.46
N PHE A 326 2.95 -19.29 19.72
CA PHE A 326 2.90 -19.35 18.25
C PHE A 326 4.29 -19.57 17.66
N VAL A 327 4.42 -20.64 16.87
CA VAL A 327 5.64 -21.02 16.16
C VAL A 327 5.36 -20.84 14.66
N PRO A 328 5.94 -19.81 14.01
CA PRO A 328 5.71 -19.56 12.61
C PRO A 328 6.39 -20.61 11.72
N CYS A 329 5.75 -20.91 10.61
CA CYS A 329 6.21 -21.79 9.54
C CYS A 329 6.51 -20.94 8.29
N GLY A 330 7.79 -20.82 7.97
CA GLY A 330 8.33 -20.06 6.83
C GLY A 330 9.10 -20.99 5.92
#